data_AF-A0A561PRC9-F1
#
_entry.id   AF-A0A561PRC9-F1
#
_cell.length_a   1.000
_cell.length_b   1.000
_cell.length_c   1.000
_cell.angle_alpha   90.00
_cell.angle_beta   90.00
_cell.angle_gamma   90.00
#
_symmetry.space_group_name_H-M   'P 1'
#
loop_
_entity.id
_entity.type
_entity.pdbx_description
1 polymer ?
#
loop_
_entity_poly.entity_id
_entity_poly.type
_entity_poly.pdbx_seq_one_letter_code
_entity_poly.pdbx_strand_id
1 'polypeptide(L)'
;MLSALRSFSVLVVVLLSASACLAQKKNEYGSLFYNGKDCSQLIIDRIPDYGIAGRDGCVIQRPVKLTLKDIGGQKAAGIVTDAETNEILPGARVRLKRKDGINETIDADAQGRFELNTAAALKELQVYYVGYRTLKVKGATGQLF
;
A
#
# COMPACT_ATOMS: atom_id res chain seq x y z
N MET A 1 -10.68 66.53 18.77
CA MET A 1 -11.43 66.11 17.56
C MET A 1 -10.70 64.93 16.95
N LEU A 2 -11.20 63.72 17.22
CA LEU A 2 -10.64 62.43 16.84
C LEU A 2 -11.15 62.03 15.44
N SER A 3 -10.25 61.69 14.52
CA SER A 3 -10.59 60.87 13.34
C SER A 3 -9.34 60.20 12.75
N ALA A 4 -8.74 59.26 13.49
CA ALA A 4 -7.76 58.35 12.92
C ALA A 4 -7.58 57.09 13.80
N LEU A 5 -8.62 56.24 13.92
CA LEU A 5 -8.39 54.84 14.29
C LEU A 5 -9.00 53.95 13.22
N ARG A 6 -8.17 53.73 12.20
CA ARG A 6 -8.32 52.71 11.18
C ARG A 6 -8.20 51.32 11.80
N SER A 7 -9.11 50.45 11.38
CA SER A 7 -8.78 49.08 10.95
C SER A 7 -7.98 48.20 11.92
N PHE A 8 -8.61 47.72 12.99
CA PHE A 8 -8.07 46.62 13.79
C PHE A 8 -9.19 45.70 14.31
N SER A 9 -10.12 45.28 13.44
CA SER A 9 -11.21 44.36 13.84
C SER A 9 -11.32 43.08 13.02
N VAL A 10 -10.30 42.70 12.22
CA VAL A 10 -10.39 41.45 11.42
C VAL A 10 -9.18 40.52 11.59
N LEU A 11 -8.22 40.84 12.47
CA LEU A 11 -6.98 40.05 12.60
C LEU A 11 -7.01 38.93 13.67
N VAL A 12 -8.16 38.59 14.25
CA VAL A 12 -8.22 37.61 15.36
C VAL A 12 -8.96 36.30 15.01
N VAL A 13 -9.65 36.20 13.87
CA VAL A 13 -10.49 35.03 13.55
C VAL A 13 -9.87 34.08 12.49
N VAL A 14 -8.78 34.46 11.83
CA VAL A 14 -8.23 33.68 10.69
C VAL A 14 -7.10 32.72 11.08
N LEU A 15 -6.61 32.71 12.33
CA LEU A 15 -5.47 31.87 12.75
C LEU A 15 -5.85 30.54 13.43
N LEU A 16 -7.14 30.15 13.44
CA LEU A 16 -7.61 28.92 14.11
C LEU A 16 -8.09 27.81 13.18
N SER A 17 -7.96 27.96 11.86
CA SER A 17 -8.38 26.93 10.90
C SER A 17 -7.19 26.19 10.30
N ALA A 18 -7.24 24.86 10.45
CA ALA A 18 -6.53 23.86 9.67
C ALA A 18 -5.13 23.42 10.12
N SER A 19 -4.95 23.17 11.43
CA SER A 19 -4.27 21.91 11.79
C SER A 19 -5.30 20.78 11.70
N ALA A 20 -5.78 20.52 10.48
CA ALA A 20 -6.32 19.21 10.17
C ALA A 20 -5.12 18.27 10.21
N CYS A 21 -4.83 17.72 11.39
CA CYS A 21 -4.24 16.41 11.47
C CYS A 21 -5.18 15.48 10.69
N LEU A 22 -4.96 15.36 9.39
CA LEU A 22 -5.36 14.20 8.62
C LEU A 22 -4.66 13.05 9.32
N ALA A 23 -5.37 12.44 10.28
CA ALA A 23 -5.01 11.15 10.81
C ALA A 23 -4.99 10.20 9.60
N GLN A 24 -3.81 10.07 9.00
CA GLN A 24 -3.57 9.20 7.88
C GLN A 24 -3.94 7.81 8.38
N LYS A 25 -5.10 7.32 7.93
CA LYS A 25 -5.70 6.06 8.38
C LYS A 25 -4.59 5.01 8.32
N LYS A 26 -4.14 4.53 9.49
CA LYS A 26 -3.00 3.61 9.58
C LYS A 26 -3.27 2.47 8.60
N ASN A 27 -2.32 2.19 7.70
CA ASN A 27 -2.45 1.17 6.68
C ASN A 27 -2.29 -0.22 7.33
N GLU A 28 -3.29 -0.62 8.13
CA GLU A 28 -3.37 -1.90 8.84
C GLU A 28 -3.35 -3.12 7.90
N TYR A 29 -3.44 -2.88 6.59
CA TYR A 29 -3.58 -3.89 5.54
C TYR A 29 -2.41 -3.91 4.55
N GLY A 30 -1.35 -3.17 4.85
CA GLY A 30 -0.24 -2.96 3.93
C GLY A 30 -0.41 -1.71 3.07
N SER A 31 0.57 -1.47 2.22
CA SER A 31 0.59 -0.32 1.31
C SER A 31 1.07 -0.72 -0.08
N LEU A 32 0.53 -0.04 -1.09
CA LEU A 32 0.87 -0.23 -2.48
C LEU A 32 1.25 1.11 -3.09
N PHE A 33 2.44 1.18 -3.67
CA PHE A 33 2.90 2.32 -4.45
C PHE A 33 3.21 1.88 -5.87
N TYR A 34 2.83 2.70 -6.84
CA TYR A 34 3.23 2.53 -8.24
C TYR A 34 3.81 3.85 -8.74
N ASN A 35 5.07 3.83 -9.19
CA ASN A 35 5.79 5.04 -9.64
C ASN A 35 5.67 6.21 -8.64
N GLY A 36 5.79 5.90 -7.34
CA GLY A 36 5.70 6.86 -6.24
C GLY A 36 4.28 7.28 -5.87
N LYS A 37 3.25 6.90 -6.63
CA LYS A 37 1.85 7.19 -6.33
C LYS A 37 1.24 6.12 -5.44
N ASP A 38 0.58 6.54 -4.36
CA ASP A 38 -0.20 5.62 -3.50
C ASP A 38 -1.38 5.05 -4.29
N CYS A 39 -1.40 3.72 -4.38
CA CYS A 39 -2.44 2.94 -5.04
C CYS A 39 -3.10 1.95 -4.08
N SER A 40 -2.97 2.16 -2.77
CA SER A 40 -3.43 1.25 -1.74
C SER A 40 -4.93 0.95 -1.82
N GLN A 41 -5.75 1.79 -2.45
CA GLN A 41 -7.16 1.50 -2.76
C GLN A 41 -7.39 0.19 -3.55
N LEU A 42 -6.38 -0.30 -4.26
CA LEU A 42 -6.45 -1.57 -5.00
C LEU A 42 -6.25 -2.81 -4.10
N ILE A 43 -5.84 -2.63 -2.84
CA ILE A 43 -5.67 -3.71 -1.88
C ILE A 43 -7.06 -4.26 -1.49
N ILE A 44 -7.24 -5.56 -1.71
CA ILE A 44 -8.45 -6.33 -1.41
C ILE A 44 -8.25 -7.24 -0.20
N ASP A 45 -9.31 -7.92 0.24
CA ASP A 45 -9.32 -8.83 1.39
C ASP A 45 -8.74 -8.18 2.66
N ARG A 46 -9.20 -6.95 2.94
CA ARG A 46 -8.85 -6.18 4.14
C ARG A 46 -9.58 -6.65 5.41
N ILE A 47 -10.06 -7.88 5.43
CA ILE A 47 -10.71 -8.46 6.61
C ILE A 47 -9.62 -9.16 7.41
N PRO A 48 -9.25 -8.68 8.60
CA PRO A 48 -8.30 -9.40 9.44
C PRO A 48 -8.90 -10.78 9.78
N ASP A 49 -8.23 -11.85 9.36
CA ASP A 49 -8.58 -13.23 9.72
C ASP A 49 -8.04 -13.57 11.13
N TYR A 50 -7.96 -12.55 11.99
CA TYR A 50 -7.57 -12.79 13.37
C TYR A 50 -8.70 -13.58 13.98
N GLY A 51 -8.34 -14.79 14.44
CA GLY A 51 -9.21 -15.66 15.18
C GLY A 51 -10.02 -14.88 16.21
N ILE A 52 -11.23 -15.38 16.46
CA ILE A 52 -12.18 -14.91 17.47
C ILE A 52 -11.41 -14.27 18.63
N ALA A 53 -11.66 -12.98 18.91
CA ALA A 53 -11.07 -12.27 20.05
C ALA A 53 -11.45 -12.98 21.36
N GLY A 54 -10.73 -14.03 21.68
CA GLY A 54 -10.96 -14.96 22.78
C GLY A 54 -9.66 -15.18 23.55
N ARG A 55 -9.74 -15.95 24.64
CA ARG A 55 -8.64 -16.16 25.59
C ARG A 55 -7.35 -16.74 24.98
N ASP A 56 -7.42 -17.29 23.77
CA ASP A 56 -6.33 -18.03 23.12
C ASP A 56 -5.32 -17.14 22.38
N GLY A 57 -5.54 -15.81 22.37
CA GLY A 57 -4.56 -14.83 21.92
C GLY A 57 -4.78 -14.28 20.51
N CYS A 58 -4.23 -13.09 20.27
CA CYS A 58 -4.31 -12.38 18.99
C CYS A 58 -3.01 -12.60 18.21
N VAL A 59 -3.08 -13.20 17.02
CA VAL A 59 -1.93 -13.31 16.12
C VAL A 59 -1.76 -11.97 15.40
N ILE A 60 -0.76 -11.17 15.78
CA ILE A 60 -0.44 -9.94 15.06
C ILE A 60 0.40 -10.27 13.82
N GLN A 61 -0.20 -10.17 12.64
CA GLN A 61 0.53 -10.25 11.38
C GLN A 61 0.94 -8.86 10.92
N ARG A 62 2.22 -8.68 10.57
CA ARG A 62 2.73 -7.38 10.11
C ARG A 62 2.26 -7.04 8.68
N PRO A 63 1.99 -5.76 8.37
CA PRO A 63 1.58 -5.34 7.04
C PRO A 63 2.77 -5.26 6.07
N VAL A 64 2.59 -5.73 4.84
CA VAL A 64 3.58 -5.62 3.75
C VAL A 64 3.40 -4.32 2.97
N LYS A 65 4.51 -3.69 2.57
CA LYS A 65 4.56 -2.61 1.59
C LYS A 65 5.13 -3.12 0.27
N LEU A 66 4.40 -2.90 -0.80
CA LEU A 66 4.83 -3.20 -2.16
C LEU A 66 5.03 -1.89 -2.93
N THR A 67 6.23 -1.70 -3.49
CA THR A 67 6.53 -0.59 -4.40
C THR A 67 6.80 -1.13 -5.79
N LEU A 68 5.89 -0.87 -6.71
CA LEU A 68 5.98 -1.24 -8.12
C LEU A 68 6.68 -0.13 -8.91
N LYS A 69 7.64 -0.53 -9.73
CA LYS A 69 8.30 0.35 -10.72
C LYS A 69 7.74 0.12 -12.12
N ASP A 70 7.39 -1.11 -12.42
CA ASP A 70 6.85 -1.49 -13.71
C ASP A 70 5.75 -2.51 -13.49
N ILE A 71 4.59 -2.29 -14.09
CA ILE A 71 3.49 -3.24 -14.06
C ILE A 71 2.58 -3.00 -15.28
N GLY A 72 2.67 -3.90 -16.27
CA GLY A 72 1.88 -3.81 -17.50
C GLY A 72 2.64 -4.35 -18.71
N GLY A 73 1.91 -4.66 -19.79
CA GLY A 73 2.46 -5.06 -21.09
C GLY A 73 3.23 -6.38 -21.10
N GLN A 74 4.49 -6.36 -20.64
CA GLN A 74 5.43 -7.49 -20.66
C GLN A 74 6.18 -7.68 -19.33
N LYS A 75 5.96 -6.84 -18.32
CA LYS A 75 6.80 -6.83 -17.11
C LYS A 75 6.03 -6.46 -15.85
N ALA A 76 6.43 -7.07 -14.74
CA ALA A 76 6.07 -6.68 -13.40
C ALA A 76 7.32 -6.68 -12.53
N ALA A 77 7.70 -5.52 -12.01
CA ALA A 77 8.89 -5.35 -11.20
C ALA A 77 8.66 -4.41 -10.03
N GLY A 78 9.25 -4.74 -8.89
CA GLY A 78 9.06 -3.97 -7.67
C GLY A 78 9.98 -4.37 -6.53
N ILE A 79 9.72 -3.77 -5.37
CA ILE A 79 10.42 -4.00 -4.11
C ILE A 79 9.40 -4.31 -3.02
N VAL A 80 9.69 -5.32 -2.21
CA VAL A 80 8.89 -5.73 -1.05
C VAL A 80 9.59 -5.33 0.25
N THR A 81 8.86 -4.61 1.10
CA THR A 81 9.36 -4.09 2.39
C THR A 81 8.30 -4.26 3.49
N ASP A 82 8.70 -4.19 4.75
CA ASP A 82 7.78 -4.00 5.87
C ASP A 82 7.13 -2.61 5.78
N ALA A 83 5.81 -2.52 5.96
CA ALA A 83 5.10 -1.25 5.80
C ALA A 83 5.29 -0.26 6.96
N GLU A 84 5.69 -0.72 8.13
CA GLU A 84 5.91 0.11 9.32
C GLU A 84 7.37 0.58 9.42
N THR A 85 8.33 -0.31 9.15
CA THR A 85 9.77 -0.04 9.31
C THR A 85 10.48 0.27 8.00
N ASN A 86 9.88 -0.02 6.84
CA ASN A 86 10.54 -0.02 5.52
C ASN A 86 11.74 -0.97 5.41
N GLU A 87 11.86 -1.93 6.32
CA GLU A 87 12.88 -2.98 6.23
C GLU A 87 12.64 -3.85 5.00
N ILE A 88 13.72 -4.26 4.33
CA ILE A 88 13.66 -5.11 3.14
C ILE A 88 13.18 -6.52 3.54
N LEU A 89 12.28 -7.11 2.74
CA LEU A 89 11.79 -8.48 2.96
C LEU A 89 12.38 -9.44 1.91
N PRO A 90 13.60 -9.95 2.12
CA PRO A 90 14.23 -10.86 1.17
C PRO A 90 13.50 -12.20 1.15
N GLY A 91 13.34 -12.82 -0.02
CA GLY A 91 12.61 -14.08 -0.18
C GLY A 91 11.09 -13.95 -0.07
N ALA A 92 10.55 -12.72 -0.03
CA ALA A 92 9.10 -12.52 -0.15
C ALA A 92 8.58 -13.09 -1.47
N ARG A 93 7.57 -13.95 -1.39
CA ARG A 93 7.00 -14.62 -2.56
C ARG A 93 5.94 -13.77 -3.20
N VAL A 94 6.15 -13.41 -4.46
CA VAL A 94 5.21 -12.66 -5.29
C VAL A 94 4.53 -13.60 -6.26
N ARG A 95 3.20 -13.62 -6.25
CA ARG A 95 2.38 -14.42 -7.16
C ARG A 95 1.53 -13.49 -8.02
N LEU A 96 1.63 -13.65 -9.34
CA LEU A 96 0.78 -12.98 -10.32
C LEU A 96 -0.26 -13.96 -10.82
N LYS A 97 -1.54 -13.60 -10.72
CA LYS A 97 -2.64 -14.34 -11.35
C LYS A 97 -3.13 -13.55 -12.55
N ARG A 98 -3.10 -14.16 -13.72
CA ARG A 98 -3.56 -13.56 -14.98
C ARG A 98 -5.05 -13.82 -15.21
N LYS A 99 -5.66 -13.02 -16.08
CA LYS A 99 -7.08 -13.18 -16.46
C LYS A 99 -7.34 -14.47 -17.26
N ASP A 100 -6.34 -14.98 -17.97
CA ASP A 100 -6.38 -16.26 -18.70
C ASP A 100 -6.17 -17.49 -17.80
N GLY A 101 -5.99 -17.30 -16.49
CA GLY A 101 -5.83 -18.39 -15.52
C GLY A 101 -4.38 -18.82 -15.28
N ILE A 102 -3.41 -18.32 -16.04
CA ILE A 102 -1.99 -18.61 -15.81
C ILE A 102 -1.54 -17.91 -14.52
N ASN A 103 -0.75 -18.63 -13.71
CA ASN A 103 -0.16 -18.10 -12.50
C ASN A 103 1.35 -18.17 -12.59
N GLU A 104 2.02 -17.07 -12.26
CA GLU A 104 3.47 -16.98 -12.17
C GLU A 104 3.86 -16.68 -10.73
N THR A 105 5.02 -17.17 -10.29
CA THR A 105 5.52 -16.97 -8.93
C THR A 105 7.01 -16.74 -8.97
N ILE A 106 7.47 -15.77 -8.19
CA ILE A 106 8.88 -15.46 -7.99
C ILE A 106 9.12 -15.12 -6.53
N ASP A 107 10.30 -15.46 -6.02
CA ASP A 107 10.74 -15.04 -4.71
C ASP A 107 11.65 -13.80 -4.86
N ALA A 108 11.46 -12.79 -4.02
CA ALA A 108 12.24 -11.56 -4.06
C ALA A 108 13.70 -11.83 -3.65
N ASP A 109 14.64 -11.09 -4.24
CA ASP A 109 16.07 -11.22 -3.96
C ASP A 109 16.48 -10.70 -2.57
N ALA A 110 17.78 -10.71 -2.28
CA ALA A 110 18.34 -10.22 -1.01
C ALA A 110 18.07 -8.73 -0.75
N GLN A 111 17.73 -7.96 -1.78
CA GLN A 111 17.34 -6.55 -1.72
C GLN A 111 15.81 -6.38 -1.81
N GLY A 112 15.05 -7.46 -1.67
CA GLY A 112 13.59 -7.49 -1.73
C GLY A 112 13.03 -7.17 -3.11
N ARG A 113 13.86 -7.20 -4.16
CA ARG A 113 13.46 -6.90 -5.53
C ARG A 113 12.92 -8.15 -6.20
N PHE A 114 11.95 -7.97 -7.08
CA PHE A 114 11.48 -9.02 -7.97
C PHE A 114 11.25 -8.48 -9.37
N GLU A 115 11.34 -9.36 -10.36
CA GLU A 115 11.06 -9.06 -11.76
C GLU A 115 10.47 -10.28 -12.44
N LEU A 116 9.28 -10.13 -13.01
CA LEU A 116 8.59 -11.13 -13.81
C LEU A 116 8.33 -10.57 -15.21
N ASN A 117 8.67 -11.34 -16.22
CA ASN A 117 8.38 -11.00 -17.62
C ASN A 117 7.03 -11.63 -18.00
N THR A 118 5.95 -10.86 -17.94
CA THR A 118 4.59 -11.37 -18.22
C THR A 118 3.87 -10.54 -19.29
N ALA A 119 3.42 -11.20 -20.37
CA ALA A 119 2.82 -10.57 -21.54
C ALA A 119 1.30 -10.29 -21.44
N ALA A 120 0.70 -10.37 -20.25
CA ALA A 120 -0.75 -10.54 -20.13
C ALA A 120 -1.44 -9.72 -19.04
N ALA A 121 -2.76 -9.58 -19.20
CA ALA A 121 -3.61 -8.83 -18.30
C ALA A 121 -3.68 -9.47 -16.91
N LEU A 122 -3.25 -8.69 -15.90
CA LEU A 122 -3.31 -9.10 -14.50
C LEU A 122 -4.75 -9.17 -14.00
N LYS A 123 -5.07 -10.24 -13.26
CA LYS A 123 -6.29 -10.38 -12.46
C LYS A 123 -6.03 -10.00 -11.01
N GLU A 124 -4.91 -10.47 -10.44
CA GLU A 124 -4.57 -10.27 -9.03
C GLU A 124 -3.06 -10.43 -8.81
N LEU A 125 -2.48 -9.63 -7.91
CA LEU A 125 -1.11 -9.78 -7.42
C LEU A 125 -1.16 -10.09 -5.93
N GLN A 126 -0.36 -11.06 -5.49
CA GLN A 126 -0.27 -11.46 -4.08
C GLN A 126 1.18 -11.43 -3.62
N VAL A 127 1.41 -10.97 -2.38
CA VAL A 127 2.72 -11.03 -1.73
C VAL A 127 2.62 -11.79 -0.41
N TYR A 128 3.45 -12.81 -0.26
CA TYR A 128 3.53 -13.67 0.90
C TYR A 128 4.89 -13.53 1.57
N TYR A 129 4.89 -13.42 2.89
CA TYR A 129 6.11 -13.48 3.69
C TYR A 129 5.79 -14.01 5.09
N VAL A 130 6.68 -14.81 5.68
CA VAL A 130 6.44 -15.45 6.98
C VAL A 130 6.28 -14.41 8.07
N GLY A 131 5.23 -14.52 8.88
CA GLY A 131 4.90 -13.55 9.95
C GLY A 131 4.17 -12.30 9.46
N TYR A 132 3.88 -12.22 8.16
CA TYR A 132 3.21 -11.08 7.55
C TYR A 132 1.86 -11.46 6.99
N ARG A 133 0.98 -10.47 6.95
CA ARG A 133 -0.29 -10.58 6.28
C ARG A 133 -0.06 -10.66 4.78
N THR A 134 -0.75 -11.57 4.10
CA THR A 134 -0.71 -11.61 2.64
C THR A 134 -1.29 -10.32 2.07
N LEU A 135 -0.48 -9.58 1.31
CA LEU A 135 -0.96 -8.44 0.53
C LEU A 135 -1.63 -8.98 -0.72
N LYS A 136 -2.89 -8.61 -0.96
CA LYS A 136 -3.62 -8.97 -2.19
C LYS A 136 -4.05 -7.69 -2.89
N VAL A 137 -3.71 -7.57 -4.17
CA VAL A 137 -3.98 -6.40 -5.00
C VAL A 137 -4.83 -6.84 -6.18
N LYS A 138 -5.98 -6.18 -6.36
CA LYS A 138 -6.85 -6.40 -7.52
C LYS A 138 -6.19 -5.83 -8.78
N GLY A 139 -6.20 -6.60 -9.87
CA GLY A 139 -5.88 -6.09 -11.20
C GLY A 139 -6.93 -5.05 -11.63
N ALA A 140 -6.47 -3.85 -11.99
CA ALA A 140 -7.32 -2.76 -12.49
C ALA A 140 -7.45 -2.86 -14.02
N THR A 141 -8.52 -2.29 -14.57
CA THR A 141 -8.70 -2.18 -16.02
C THR A 141 -8.25 -0.78 -16.45
N GLY A 142 -7.10 -0.69 -17.15
CA GLY A 142 -6.49 0.55 -17.64
C GLY A 142 -5.45 1.19 -16.70
N GLN A 143 -4.31 1.64 -17.26
CA GLN A 143 -3.18 2.49 -16.82
C GLN A 143 -2.68 2.44 -15.36
N LEU A 144 -3.22 1.55 -14.55
CA LEU A 144 -2.47 0.77 -13.58
C LEU A 144 -2.11 -0.62 -14.17
N PHE A 145 -2.47 -0.86 -15.44
CA PHE A 145 -2.06 -1.93 -16.36
C PHE A 145 -2.23 -1.45 -17.81
#